data_AF-W5IIB0-F1
#
_entry.id   AF-W5IIB0-F1
#
_cell.length_a   1.000
_cell.length_b   1.000
_cell.length_c   1.000
_cell.angle_alpha   90.00
_cell.angle_beta   90.00
_cell.angle_gamma   90.00
#
_symmetry.space_group_name_H-M   'P 1'
#
loop_
_entity.id
_entity.type
_entity.pdbx_description
1 polymer ?
#
loop_
_entity_poly.entity_id
_entity_poly.type
_entity_poly.pdbx_seq_one_letter_code
_entity_poly.pdbx_strand_id
1 'polypeptide(L)'
;MSKHLEQRKPAIYLYPAKTTEVTVKLKFKGTLTTTYPAYDAGSGWKVTAHPDGTLVDKSNKTYSYLFWEGLSKTHYDMSHGFVIKGKDTASFLEKTLSTIGLDSKQRNDFITFWLPQMQNNPYNLISFQSKAYTDSAVLKISPKPDSILRVFMAYKRLEQPISVPQQTIKPFVHKGFTVIEWGGTNLTE
;
A
#
# COMPACT_ATOMS: atom_id res chain seq x y z
N MET A 1 -3.89 -19.18 20.08
CA MET A 1 -4.32 -17.77 19.93
C MET A 1 -4.06 -17.34 18.48
N SER A 2 -5.05 -16.80 17.76
CA SER A 2 -4.83 -16.28 16.40
C SER A 2 -4.00 -15.00 16.50
N LYS A 3 -2.75 -15.03 16.01
CA LYS A 3 -1.84 -13.89 15.97
C LYS A 3 -2.43 -12.79 15.07
N HIS A 4 -2.31 -11.53 15.49
CA HIS A 4 -2.74 -10.39 14.70
C HIS A 4 -1.59 -9.96 13.78
N LEU A 5 -1.85 -9.81 12.49
CA LEU A 5 -0.89 -9.32 11.50
C LEU A 5 -0.99 -7.80 11.38
N GLU A 6 0.15 -7.14 11.47
CA GLU A 6 0.27 -5.70 11.29
C GLU A 6 0.21 -5.33 9.80
N GLN A 7 -0.70 -4.43 9.47
CA GLN A 7 -0.80 -3.76 8.17
C GLN A 7 -0.01 -2.46 8.28
N ARG A 8 1.13 -2.41 7.59
CA ARG A 8 2.14 -1.37 7.77
C ARG A 8 2.24 -0.47 6.55
N LYS A 9 2.21 0.82 6.84
CA LYS A 9 2.31 1.91 5.87
C LYS A 9 1.43 1.84 4.62
N PRO A 10 0.12 1.47 4.71
CA PRO A 10 -0.85 2.02 3.79
C PRO A 10 -0.74 3.55 3.64
N ALA A 11 -0.24 4.01 2.50
CA ALA A 11 -0.12 5.41 2.12
C ALA A 11 -1.00 5.66 0.89
N ILE A 12 -2.00 6.56 1.02
CA ILE A 12 -3.01 6.89 0.02
C ILE A 12 -2.69 8.25 -0.59
N TYR A 13 -2.38 8.25 -1.88
CA TYR A 13 -2.12 9.41 -2.72
C TYR A 13 -3.36 9.71 -3.56
N LEU A 14 -3.68 11.00 -3.72
CA LEU A 14 -4.86 11.46 -4.45
C LEU A 14 -4.42 12.39 -5.57
N TYR A 15 -4.72 12.03 -6.82
CA TYR A 15 -4.34 12.79 -8.02
C TYR A 15 -5.59 13.15 -8.84
N PRO A 16 -6.36 14.18 -8.42
CA PRO A 16 -7.49 14.66 -9.20
C PRO A 16 -7.02 15.45 -10.43
N ALA A 17 -7.84 15.52 -11.48
CA ALA A 17 -7.50 16.29 -12.69
C ALA A 17 -7.45 17.82 -12.46
N LYS A 18 -8.12 18.29 -11.41
CA LYS A 18 -8.12 19.69 -10.92
C LYS A 18 -8.19 19.67 -9.40
N THR A 19 -7.81 20.76 -8.75
CA THR A 19 -7.95 20.90 -7.30
C THR A 19 -9.37 20.57 -6.85
N THR A 20 -9.51 19.60 -5.96
CA THR A 20 -10.80 18.98 -5.62
C THR A 20 -10.86 18.66 -4.13
N GLU A 21 -11.98 18.96 -3.48
CA GLU A 21 -12.26 18.44 -2.14
C GLU A 21 -12.55 16.95 -2.22
N VAL A 22 -11.80 16.16 -1.45
CA VAL A 22 -11.90 14.70 -1.40
C VAL A 22 -12.18 14.26 0.03
N THR A 23 -13.19 13.41 0.18
CA THR A 23 -13.45 12.64 1.39
C THR A 23 -13.00 11.20 1.19
N VAL A 24 -12.17 10.68 2.11
CA VAL A 24 -11.70 9.29 2.13
C VAL A 24 -12.14 8.63 3.43
N LYS A 25 -12.98 7.60 3.33
CA LYS A 25 -13.40 6.77 4.46
C LYS A 25 -12.81 5.39 4.33
N LEU A 26 -12.20 4.91 5.41
CA LEU A 26 -11.66 3.58 5.56
C LEU A 26 -12.57 2.74 6.46
N LYS A 27 -13.11 1.65 5.91
CA LYS A 27 -13.77 0.59 6.68
C LYS A 27 -12.80 -0.59 6.80
N PHE A 28 -12.06 -0.62 7.89
CA PHE A 28 -11.06 -1.65 8.17
C PHE A 28 -11.63 -2.76 9.07
N LYS A 29 -11.46 -4.03 8.67
CA LYS A 29 -11.79 -5.24 9.43
C LYS A 29 -10.66 -5.57 10.41
N GLY A 30 -10.39 -4.64 11.29
CA GLY A 30 -9.29 -4.70 12.25
C GLY A 30 -9.32 -3.48 13.16
N THR A 31 -8.21 -3.22 13.81
CA THR A 31 -8.05 -2.07 14.70
C THR A 31 -7.01 -1.15 14.10
N LEU A 32 -7.37 0.11 13.84
CA LEU A 32 -6.40 1.13 13.46
C LEU A 32 -5.49 1.43 14.65
N THR A 33 -4.17 1.39 14.42
CA THR A 33 -3.16 1.68 15.44
C THR A 33 -2.58 3.07 15.26
N THR A 34 -2.40 3.50 14.00
CA THR A 34 -1.85 4.81 13.67
C THR A 34 -2.60 5.39 12.49
N THR A 35 -2.85 6.70 12.50
CA THR A 35 -3.36 7.44 11.35
C THR A 35 -2.71 8.80 11.26
N TYR A 36 -2.37 9.26 10.06
CA TYR A 36 -1.85 10.61 9.84
C TYR A 36 -2.27 11.13 8.45
N PRO A 37 -2.91 12.30 8.32
CA PRO A 37 -3.47 13.15 9.39
C PRO A 37 -4.41 12.37 10.32
N ALA A 38 -4.79 12.98 11.45
CA ALA A 38 -5.74 12.34 12.37
C ALA A 38 -7.02 11.90 11.61
N TYR A 39 -7.41 10.64 11.78
CA TYR A 39 -8.60 10.08 11.12
C TYR A 39 -9.86 10.29 11.96
N ASP A 40 -10.91 10.81 11.35
CA ASP A 40 -12.22 10.94 11.97
C ASP A 40 -13.10 9.73 11.63
N ALA A 41 -13.53 8.97 12.64
CA ALA A 41 -14.25 7.71 12.41
C ALA A 41 -15.64 7.88 11.75
N GLY A 42 -16.29 9.04 11.93
CA GLY A 42 -17.61 9.30 11.33
C GLY A 42 -17.53 9.85 9.91
N SER A 43 -16.58 10.76 9.69
CA SER A 43 -16.50 11.58 8.49
C SER A 43 -15.30 11.25 7.58
N GLY A 44 -14.32 10.49 8.06
CA GLY A 44 -13.11 10.13 7.34
C GLY A 44 -12.08 11.27 7.27
N TRP A 45 -11.07 11.11 6.43
CA TRP A 45 -10.23 12.24 6.05
C TRP A 45 -10.98 13.13 5.06
N LYS A 46 -10.90 14.44 5.28
CA LYS A 46 -11.37 15.47 4.34
C LYS A 46 -10.21 16.39 4.02
N VAL A 47 -9.85 16.44 2.74
CA VAL A 47 -8.70 17.22 2.25
C VAL A 47 -9.05 17.87 0.92
N THR A 48 -8.44 19.00 0.64
CA THR A 48 -8.33 19.54 -0.72
C THR A 48 -7.12 18.87 -1.37
N ALA A 49 -7.37 18.05 -2.39
CA ALA A 49 -6.32 17.37 -3.15
C ALA A 49 -5.99 18.18 -4.42
N HIS A 50 -4.70 18.38 -4.66
CA HIS A 50 -4.17 19.07 -5.83
C HIS A 50 -3.69 18.06 -6.88
N PRO A 51 -3.66 18.43 -8.18
CA PRO A 51 -3.22 17.52 -9.25
C PRO A 51 -1.79 17.00 -9.11
N ASP A 52 -0.92 17.70 -8.37
CA ASP A 52 0.45 17.29 -8.07
C ASP A 52 0.56 16.26 -6.91
N GLY A 53 -0.58 15.91 -6.30
CA GLY A 53 -0.65 15.01 -5.15
C GLY A 53 -0.56 15.70 -3.78
N THR A 54 -0.40 17.02 -3.74
CA THR A 54 -0.43 17.78 -2.48
C THR A 54 -1.82 17.73 -1.88
N LEU A 55 -1.92 17.43 -0.58
CA LEU A 55 -3.16 17.43 0.19
C LEU A 55 -3.14 18.58 1.20
N VAL A 56 -4.25 19.31 1.33
CA VAL A 56 -4.39 20.40 2.31
C VAL A 56 -5.61 20.12 3.18
N ASP A 57 -5.44 20.18 4.51
CA ASP A 57 -6.58 20.09 5.43
C ASP A 57 -7.26 21.45 5.66
N LYS A 58 -8.38 21.44 6.39
CA LYS A 58 -9.15 22.66 6.74
C LYS A 58 -8.35 23.71 7.53
N SER A 59 -7.22 23.33 8.11
CA SER A 59 -6.33 24.18 8.89
C SER A 59 -5.13 24.67 8.04
N ASN A 60 -5.19 24.50 6.71
CA ASN A 60 -4.13 24.83 5.75
C ASN A 60 -2.81 24.06 5.96
N LYS A 61 -2.84 22.92 6.67
CA LYS A 61 -1.65 22.06 6.78
C LYS A 61 -1.55 21.15 5.57
N THR A 62 -0.34 21.01 5.04
CA THR A 62 -0.04 20.25 3.84
C THR A 62 0.46 18.84 4.17
N TYR A 63 0.11 17.87 3.31
CA TYR A 63 0.49 16.47 3.42
C TYR A 63 0.76 15.87 2.05
N SER A 64 1.67 14.90 2.00
CA SER A 64 2.01 14.18 0.77
C SER A 64 1.08 13.00 0.47
N TYR A 65 0.38 12.49 1.49
CA TYR A 65 -0.53 11.34 1.42
C TYR A 65 -1.33 11.23 2.73
N LEU A 66 -2.41 10.45 2.71
CA LEU A 66 -3.09 9.96 3.92
C LEU A 66 -2.45 8.64 4.34
N PHE A 67 -2.23 8.42 5.62
CA PHE A 67 -1.51 7.27 6.15
C PHE A 67 -2.30 6.58 7.23
N TRP A 68 -2.26 5.26 7.23
CA TRP A 68 -2.76 4.45 8.34
C TRP A 68 -1.92 3.19 8.55
N GLU A 69 -2.00 2.66 9.77
CA GLU A 69 -1.54 1.33 10.16
C GLU A 69 -2.63 0.67 11.01
N GLY A 70 -2.60 -0.66 11.06
CA GLY A 70 -3.56 -1.38 11.89
C GLY A 70 -3.28 -2.85 12.03
N LEU A 71 -3.96 -3.46 12.99
CA LEU A 71 -3.88 -4.89 13.29
C LEU A 71 -5.11 -5.60 12.71
N SER A 72 -4.90 -6.70 11.99
CA SER A 72 -6.00 -7.53 11.50
C SER A 72 -5.68 -9.02 11.63
N LYS A 73 -6.70 -9.86 11.41
CA LYS A 73 -6.53 -11.32 11.27
C LYS A 73 -6.62 -11.75 9.79
N THR A 74 -6.36 -10.83 8.86
CA THR A 74 -6.45 -11.09 7.42
C THR A 74 -5.43 -12.14 7.04
N HIS A 75 -5.87 -13.22 6.41
CA HIS A 75 -4.97 -14.23 5.87
C HIS A 75 -4.51 -13.82 4.46
N TYR A 76 -3.19 -13.88 4.24
CA TYR A 76 -2.58 -13.58 2.95
C TYR A 76 -2.04 -14.86 2.31
N ASP A 77 -2.34 -15.04 1.02
CA ASP A 77 -1.93 -16.21 0.27
C ASP A 77 -0.49 -16.03 -0.25
N MET A 78 0.38 -16.94 0.17
CA MET A 78 1.80 -16.99 -0.20
C MET A 78 2.14 -18.15 -1.14
N SER A 79 1.12 -18.83 -1.70
CA SER A 79 1.31 -19.95 -2.64
C SER A 79 1.86 -19.50 -4.00
N HIS A 80 1.71 -18.21 -4.34
CA HIS A 80 2.21 -17.59 -5.56
C HIS A 80 3.00 -16.32 -5.18
N GLY A 81 4.08 -16.05 -5.89
CA GLY A 81 4.91 -14.89 -5.58
C GLY A 81 6.29 -14.94 -6.22
N PHE A 82 7.22 -14.24 -5.60
CA PHE A 82 8.60 -14.12 -6.06
C PHE A 82 9.53 -14.51 -4.91
N VAL A 83 10.40 -15.49 -5.16
CA VAL A 83 11.46 -15.85 -4.23
C VAL A 83 12.75 -15.22 -4.72
N ILE A 84 13.28 -14.26 -3.96
CA ILE A 84 14.46 -13.48 -4.31
C ILE A 84 15.47 -13.49 -3.18
N LYS A 85 16.76 -13.29 -3.46
CA LYS A 85 17.76 -13.09 -2.41
C LYS A 85 17.55 -11.72 -1.77
N GLY A 86 17.87 -11.57 -0.48
CA GLY A 86 17.79 -10.28 0.21
C GLY A 86 18.53 -9.17 -0.53
N LYS A 87 19.78 -9.44 -0.93
CA LYS A 87 20.61 -8.49 -1.68
C LYS A 87 20.02 -8.01 -3.01
N ASP A 88 19.10 -8.76 -3.60
CA ASP A 88 18.46 -8.44 -4.89
C ASP A 88 17.11 -7.72 -4.70
N THR A 89 16.71 -7.43 -3.45
CA THR A 89 15.40 -6.84 -3.12
C THR A 89 15.21 -5.46 -3.75
N ALA A 90 16.22 -4.59 -3.72
CA ALA A 90 16.10 -3.23 -4.24
C ALA A 90 15.81 -3.24 -5.75
N SER A 91 16.61 -3.95 -6.53
CA SER A 91 16.45 -4.04 -7.99
C SER A 91 15.14 -4.74 -8.37
N PHE A 92 14.74 -5.76 -7.61
CA PHE A 92 13.44 -6.41 -7.79
C PHE A 92 12.27 -5.45 -7.57
N LEU A 93 12.27 -4.70 -6.46
CA LEU A 93 11.19 -3.77 -6.13
C LEU A 93 11.11 -2.62 -7.15
N GLU A 94 12.25 -2.05 -7.55
CA GLU A 94 12.29 -1.00 -8.57
C GLU A 94 11.61 -1.45 -9.87
N LYS A 95 12.02 -2.61 -10.39
CA LYS A 95 11.45 -3.16 -11.62
C LYS A 95 9.97 -3.49 -11.46
N THR A 96 9.61 -4.16 -10.38
CA THR A 96 8.25 -4.70 -10.20
C THR A 96 7.25 -3.59 -9.95
N LEU A 97 7.55 -2.64 -9.06
CA LEU A 97 6.66 -1.53 -8.75
C LEU A 97 6.52 -0.56 -9.92
N SER A 98 7.57 -0.39 -10.73
CA SER A 98 7.50 0.37 -11.99
C SER A 98 6.58 -0.33 -12.99
N THR A 99 6.69 -1.66 -13.13
CA THR A 99 5.81 -2.47 -13.98
C THR A 99 4.35 -2.42 -13.51
N ILE A 100 4.11 -2.40 -12.19
CA ILE A 100 2.77 -2.22 -11.60
C ILE A 100 2.20 -0.84 -11.95
N GLY A 101 3.03 0.19 -12.08
CA GLY A 101 2.62 1.53 -12.48
C GLY A 101 2.74 2.60 -11.39
N LEU A 102 3.51 2.33 -10.32
CA LEU A 102 3.90 3.36 -9.35
C LEU A 102 4.92 4.31 -9.97
N ASP A 103 4.77 5.61 -9.71
CA ASP A 103 5.75 6.63 -10.13
C ASP A 103 7.03 6.60 -9.27
N SER A 104 8.03 7.41 -9.62
CA SER A 104 9.31 7.44 -8.89
C SER A 104 9.15 7.83 -7.43
N LYS A 105 8.26 8.79 -7.11
CA LYS A 105 8.02 9.24 -5.73
C LYS A 105 7.41 8.12 -4.90
N GLN A 106 6.35 7.49 -5.39
CA GLN A 106 5.63 6.41 -4.74
C GLN A 106 6.54 5.19 -4.54
N ARG A 107 7.34 4.83 -5.56
CA ARG A 107 8.33 3.75 -5.45
C ARG A 107 9.40 4.04 -4.41
N ASN A 108 9.96 5.25 -4.40
CA ASN A 108 10.97 5.63 -3.42
C ASN A 108 10.40 5.56 -1.99
N ASP A 109 9.20 6.08 -1.77
CA ASP A 109 8.54 6.03 -0.46
C ASP A 109 8.27 4.57 -0.02
N PHE A 110 7.88 3.69 -0.96
CA PHE A 110 7.67 2.25 -0.70
C PHE A 110 8.99 1.55 -0.35
N ILE A 111 10.02 1.71 -1.19
CA ILE A 111 11.29 0.98 -1.10
C ILE A 111 12.04 1.39 0.16
N THR A 112 12.11 2.68 0.48
CA THR A 112 12.83 3.18 1.67
C THR A 112 12.23 2.64 2.98
N PHE A 113 10.93 2.35 3.02
CA PHE A 113 10.30 1.73 4.18
C PHE A 113 10.54 0.22 4.26
N TRP A 114 10.39 -0.50 3.14
CA TRP A 114 10.41 -1.96 3.13
C TRP A 114 11.79 -2.58 2.97
N LEU A 115 12.69 -1.96 2.20
CA LEU A 115 14.02 -2.50 1.88
C LEU A 115 14.86 -2.81 3.12
N PRO A 116 14.94 -1.95 4.16
CA PRO A 116 15.76 -2.24 5.35
C PRO A 116 15.38 -3.53 6.06
N GLN A 117 14.13 -3.98 5.91
CA GLN A 117 13.58 -5.18 6.56
C GLN A 117 13.86 -6.46 5.76
N MET A 118 14.25 -6.33 4.49
CA MET A 118 14.36 -7.45 3.54
C MET A 118 15.77 -7.65 2.99
N GLN A 119 16.58 -6.59 2.89
CA GLN A 119 17.87 -6.63 2.18
C GLN A 119 18.90 -7.60 2.77
N ASN A 120 18.84 -7.84 4.08
CA ASN A 120 19.76 -8.71 4.80
C ASN A 120 19.23 -10.13 5.01
N ASN A 121 18.05 -10.45 4.49
CA ASN A 121 17.52 -11.82 4.57
C ASN A 121 18.24 -12.72 3.55
N PRO A 122 18.41 -14.03 3.84
CA PRO A 122 18.94 -14.97 2.84
C PRO A 122 18.06 -14.95 1.59
N TYR A 123 16.75 -15.13 1.78
CA TYR A 123 15.74 -15.02 0.75
C TYR A 123 14.46 -14.35 1.30
N ASN A 124 13.69 -13.74 0.40
CA ASN A 124 12.37 -13.21 0.65
C ASN A 124 11.39 -13.89 -0.31
N LEU A 125 10.29 -14.43 0.21
CA LEU A 125 9.10 -14.71 -0.56
C LEU A 125 8.21 -13.48 -0.51
N ILE A 126 7.96 -12.87 -1.66
CA ILE A 126 7.13 -11.67 -1.82
C ILE A 126 5.88 -12.02 -2.62
N SER A 127 4.71 -11.62 -2.14
CA SER A 127 3.45 -11.76 -2.85
C SER A 127 2.63 -10.47 -2.76
N PHE A 128 2.19 -9.97 -3.91
CA PHE A 128 1.30 -8.80 -4.00
C PHE A 128 -0.16 -9.24 -3.86
N GLN A 129 -0.79 -8.79 -2.79
CA GLN A 129 -2.13 -9.18 -2.36
C GLN A 129 -3.17 -8.25 -3.00
N SER A 130 -4.31 -8.84 -3.38
CA SER A 130 -5.45 -8.13 -3.96
C SER A 130 -6.68 -8.23 -3.05
N LYS A 131 -7.64 -9.12 -3.37
CA LYS A 131 -8.92 -9.26 -2.67
C LYS A 131 -8.78 -9.38 -1.15
N ALA A 132 -7.84 -10.21 -0.67
CA ALA A 132 -7.61 -10.39 0.76
C ALA A 132 -7.38 -9.04 1.49
N TYR A 133 -6.59 -8.15 0.88
CA TYR A 133 -6.34 -6.80 1.41
C TYR A 133 -7.53 -5.87 1.17
N THR A 134 -8.06 -5.80 -0.06
CA THR A 134 -9.10 -4.82 -0.39
C THR A 134 -10.43 -5.09 0.31
N ASP A 135 -10.72 -6.35 0.61
CA ASP A 135 -11.92 -6.77 1.34
C ASP A 135 -11.78 -6.60 2.86
N SER A 136 -10.55 -6.51 3.37
CA SER A 136 -10.27 -6.22 4.77
C SER A 136 -10.17 -4.71 5.04
N ALA A 137 -9.68 -3.92 4.08
CA ALA A 137 -9.56 -2.48 4.17
C ALA A 137 -10.34 -1.79 3.04
N VAL A 138 -11.64 -1.58 3.21
CA VAL A 138 -12.49 -1.00 2.14
C VAL A 138 -12.39 0.51 2.15
N LEU A 139 -12.01 1.11 1.02
CA LEU A 139 -12.02 2.57 0.82
C LEU A 139 -13.33 3.02 0.19
N LYS A 140 -13.93 4.07 0.74
CA LYS A 140 -15.01 4.84 0.11
C LYS A 140 -14.52 6.26 -0.11
N ILE A 141 -14.47 6.69 -1.36
CA ILE A 141 -13.89 7.97 -1.77
C ILE A 141 -14.93 8.79 -2.51
N SER A 142 -15.04 10.07 -2.16
CA SER A 142 -15.94 11.04 -2.80
C SER A 142 -15.17 12.32 -3.15
N PRO A 143 -15.22 12.83 -4.40
CA PRO A 143 -15.88 12.22 -5.55
C PRO A 143 -15.30 10.84 -5.91
N LYS A 144 -16.04 10.05 -6.67
CA LYS A 144 -15.60 8.70 -7.05
C LYS A 144 -14.36 8.81 -7.96
N PRO A 145 -13.24 8.15 -7.65
CA PRO A 145 -12.09 8.09 -8.55
C PRO A 145 -12.42 7.34 -9.83
N ASP A 146 -11.84 7.80 -10.93
CA ASP A 146 -11.91 7.16 -12.24
C ASP A 146 -11.01 5.93 -12.32
N SER A 147 -9.93 5.92 -11.54
CA SER A 147 -9.03 4.77 -11.42
C SER A 147 -8.43 4.65 -10.01
N ILE A 148 -8.28 3.42 -9.53
CA ILE A 148 -7.72 3.13 -8.20
C ILE A 148 -6.70 1.99 -8.33
N LEU A 149 -5.46 2.25 -7.92
CA LEU A 149 -4.42 1.23 -7.75
C LEU A 149 -4.20 0.99 -6.26
N ARG A 150 -4.22 -0.28 -5.83
CA ARG A 150 -3.91 -0.67 -4.45
C ARG A 150 -2.87 -1.78 -4.45
N VAL A 151 -1.65 -1.44 -4.05
CA VAL A 151 -0.50 -2.35 -4.03
C VAL A 151 -0.21 -2.77 -2.59
N PHE A 152 -0.55 -4.00 -2.23
CA PHE A 152 -0.28 -4.50 -0.88
C PHE A 152 0.70 -5.65 -0.91
N MET A 153 1.90 -5.46 -0.35
CA MET A 153 2.95 -6.47 -0.36
C MET A 153 2.94 -7.28 0.94
N ALA A 154 2.66 -8.57 0.84
CA ALA A 154 2.97 -9.52 1.91
C ALA A 154 4.35 -10.13 1.63
N TYR A 155 5.24 -10.16 2.63
CA TYR A 155 6.50 -10.87 2.49
C TYR A 155 6.78 -11.80 3.67
N LYS A 156 7.57 -12.85 3.40
CA LYS A 156 8.05 -13.81 4.38
C LYS A 156 9.54 -14.08 4.16
N ARG A 157 10.35 -13.96 5.20
CA ARG A 157 11.76 -14.37 5.18
C ARG A 157 11.85 -15.89 4.99
N LEU A 158 12.85 -16.31 4.22
CA LEU A 158 13.20 -17.70 4.03
C LEU A 158 14.70 -17.90 4.26
N GLU A 159 15.06 -19.00 4.93
CA GLU A 159 16.46 -19.42 5.08
C GLU A 159 16.99 -20.08 3.80
N GLN A 160 16.12 -20.74 3.03
CA GLN A 160 16.44 -21.39 1.76
C GLN A 160 15.37 -21.04 0.72
N PRO A 161 15.72 -20.99 -0.58
CA PRO A 161 14.74 -20.68 -1.61
C PRO A 161 13.74 -21.84 -1.76
N ILE A 162 12.50 -21.50 -2.08
CA ILE A 162 11.46 -22.46 -2.45
C ILE A 162 10.99 -22.19 -3.88
N SER A 163 10.34 -23.18 -4.50
CA SER A 163 9.67 -22.97 -5.79
C SER A 163 8.21 -22.62 -5.56
N VAL A 164 7.79 -21.48 -6.11
CA VAL A 164 6.38 -21.06 -6.18
C VAL A 164 6.11 -20.52 -7.59
N PRO A 165 4.90 -20.70 -8.14
CA PRO A 165 4.54 -20.06 -9.38
C PRO A 165 4.62 -18.53 -9.25
N GLN A 166 5.20 -17.88 -10.26
CA GLN A 166 5.35 -16.43 -10.28
C GLN A 166 4.01 -15.74 -10.54
N GLN A 167 3.75 -14.65 -9.82
CA GLN A 167 2.57 -13.82 -10.10
C GLN A 167 2.74 -13.08 -11.43
N THR A 168 1.67 -13.03 -12.22
CA THR A 168 1.62 -12.14 -13.38
C THR A 168 1.32 -10.71 -12.92
N ILE A 169 2.24 -9.79 -13.21
CA ILE A 169 2.06 -8.38 -12.95
C ILE A 169 1.31 -7.74 -14.12
N LYS A 170 0.17 -7.10 -13.83
CA LYS A 170 -0.60 -6.33 -14.80
C LYS A 170 -0.34 -4.84 -14.58
N PRO A 171 0.15 -4.10 -15.59
CA PRO A 171 0.33 -2.67 -15.47
C PRO A 171 -0.98 -1.94 -15.18
N PHE A 172 -0.92 -0.96 -14.29
CA PHE A 172 -2.04 -0.09 -13.99
C PHE A 172 -2.27 0.93 -15.11
N VAL A 173 -3.54 1.23 -15.38
CA VAL A 173 -3.95 2.22 -16.37
C VAL A 173 -4.53 3.43 -15.65
N HIS A 174 -3.77 4.53 -15.66
CA HIS A 174 -4.18 5.81 -15.10
C HIS A 174 -5.32 6.42 -15.92
N LYS A 175 -6.39 6.85 -15.25
CA LYS A 175 -7.53 7.54 -15.86
C LYS A 175 -8.07 8.57 -14.88
N GLY A 176 -8.30 9.79 -15.37
CA GLY A 176 -8.98 10.87 -14.64
C GLY A 176 -8.48 11.06 -13.21
N PHE A 177 -9.41 11.25 -12.27
CA PHE A 177 -9.09 11.25 -10.85
C PHE A 177 -8.56 9.88 -10.43
N THR A 178 -7.26 9.83 -10.13
CA THR A 178 -6.55 8.60 -9.78
C THR A 178 -6.25 8.55 -8.29
N VAL A 179 -6.48 7.39 -7.67
CA VAL A 179 -6.07 7.11 -6.29
C VAL A 179 -5.05 5.98 -6.29
N ILE A 180 -3.91 6.20 -5.65
CA ILE A 180 -2.88 5.18 -5.48
C ILE A 180 -2.75 4.91 -3.99
N GLU A 181 -2.87 3.65 -3.58
CA GLU A 181 -2.49 3.21 -2.24
C GLU A 181 -1.42 2.14 -2.35
N TRP A 182 -0.40 2.23 -1.52
CA TRP A 182 0.51 1.12 -1.30
C TRP A 182 0.72 0.86 0.19
N GLY A 183 1.00 -0.38 0.54
CA GLY A 183 1.28 -0.82 1.91
C GLY A 183 1.81 -2.25 1.92
N GLY A 184 1.91 -2.85 3.10
CA GLY A 184 2.30 -4.25 3.18
C GLY A 184 2.29 -4.84 4.59
N THR A 185 2.76 -6.07 4.69
CA THR A 185 2.89 -6.80 5.96
C THR A 185 4.08 -7.74 5.92
N ASN A 186 4.70 -7.95 7.09
CA ASN A 186 5.67 -9.01 7.30
C ASN A 186 4.95 -10.21 7.95
N LEU A 187 5.02 -11.38 7.31
CA LEU A 187 4.45 -12.63 7.82
C LEU A 187 5.48 -13.48 8.59
N THR A 188 6.71 -12.99 8.70
CA THR A 188 7.78 -13.64 9.46
C THR A 188 7.60 -13.27 10.91
N GLU A 189 7.12 -14.23 11.68
CA GLU A 189 6.74 -14.05 13.06
C GLU A 189 6.79 -15.36 13.83
#